data_AF-A0A2Z6RDU5-F1
#
_entry.id   AF-A0A2Z6RDU5-F1
#
_cell.length_a   1.000
_cell.length_b   1.000
_cell.length_c   1.000
_cell.angle_alpha   90.00
_cell.angle_beta   90.00
_cell.angle_gamma   90.00
#
_symmetry.space_group_name_H-M   'P 1'
#
loop_
_entity.id
_entity.type
_entity.pdbx_description
1 polymer ?
#
loop_
_entity_poly.entity_id
_entity_poly.type
_entity_poly.pdbx_seq_one_letter_code
_entity_poly.pdbx_strand_id
1 'polypeptide(L)'
;MIVTKYVAEHKLNKDMSNKELSQHAPALLELLTDKLKREQGRQRFQEGYGFSKEQAFVLVSDQRICRSRSQVIPKEEEAITKALTTSNPVTTTSRLSRLQRELQKFNTPKKIISATLDEKTTCTSNKIQKERRD
;
A
#
# COMPACT_ATOMS: atom_id res chain seq x y z
N MET A 1 26.43 9.74 -14.91
CA MET A 1 25.34 9.68 -13.90
C MET A 1 24.06 9.23 -14.60
N ILE A 2 23.34 8.24 -14.06
CA ILE A 2 22.22 7.57 -14.76
C ILE A 2 21.09 8.55 -15.12
N VAL A 3 20.75 9.47 -14.21
CA VAL A 3 19.72 10.49 -14.43
C VAL A 3 20.04 11.41 -15.60
N THR A 4 21.29 11.84 -15.75
CA THR A 4 21.70 12.73 -16.85
C THR A 4 21.50 12.07 -18.21
N LYS A 5 21.83 10.78 -18.31
CA LYS A 5 21.62 10.00 -19.53
C LYS A 5 20.13 9.87 -19.85
N TYR A 6 19.33 9.53 -18.85
CA TYR A 6 17.87 9.40 -18.99
C TYR A 6 17.19 10.71 -19.41
N VAL A 7 17.59 11.84 -18.81
CA VAL A 7 17.07 13.17 -19.17
C VAL A 7 17.35 13.51 -20.63
N ALA A 8 18.57 13.22 -21.11
CA ALA A 8 18.95 13.48 -22.51
C ALA A 8 18.20 12.57 -23.50
N GLU A 9 18.07 11.28 -23.19
CA GLU A 9 17.38 10.30 -24.04
C GLU A 9 15.88 10.60 -24.15
N HIS A 10 15.24 10.95 -23.04
CA HIS A 10 13.80 11.24 -23.00
C HIS A 10 13.45 12.72 -23.15
N LYS A 11 14.46 13.58 -23.40
CA LYS A 11 14.31 15.03 -23.54
C LYS A 11 13.49 15.66 -22.40
N LEU A 12 13.71 15.18 -21.17
CA LEU A 12 12.95 15.69 -20.03
C LEU A 12 13.28 17.16 -19.78
N ASN A 13 12.26 17.99 -19.62
CA ASN A 13 12.39 19.41 -19.32
C ASN A 13 11.49 19.81 -18.14
N LYS A 14 11.79 20.97 -17.54
CA LYS A 14 11.02 21.53 -16.41
C LYS A 14 9.62 22.04 -16.79
N ASP A 15 9.36 22.27 -18.08
CA ASP A 15 8.11 22.81 -18.59
C ASP A 15 7.04 21.71 -18.76
N MET A 16 7.43 20.43 -18.73
CA MET A 16 6.53 19.29 -18.76
C MET A 16 5.64 19.21 -17.52
N SER A 17 4.43 18.70 -17.73
CA SER A 17 3.47 18.55 -16.66
C SER A 17 3.87 17.42 -15.70
N ASN A 18 3.42 17.53 -14.44
CA ASN A 18 3.59 16.46 -13.45
C ASN A 18 3.02 15.11 -13.92
N LYS A 19 1.96 15.13 -14.76
CA LYS A 19 1.34 13.91 -15.29
C LYS A 19 2.23 13.20 -16.30
N GLU A 20 2.89 13.94 -17.18
CA GLU A 20 3.87 13.41 -18.14
C GLU A 20 5.11 12.91 -17.41
N LEU A 21 5.64 13.70 -16.47
CA LEU A 21 6.78 13.30 -15.64
C LEU A 21 6.50 12.03 -14.82
N SER A 22 5.27 11.85 -14.34
CA SER A 22 4.85 10.65 -13.59
C SER A 22 4.97 9.36 -14.42
N GLN A 23 4.84 9.43 -15.75
CA GLN A 23 5.02 8.24 -16.61
C GLN A 23 6.45 7.69 -16.57
N HIS A 24 7.42 8.55 -16.28
CA HIS A 24 8.84 8.18 -16.21
C HIS A 24 9.25 7.68 -14.81
N ALA A 25 8.40 7.86 -13.79
CA ALA A 25 8.72 7.50 -12.41
C ALA A 25 9.01 6.00 -12.21
N PRO A 26 8.25 5.05 -12.79
CA PRO A 26 8.54 3.62 -12.64
C PRO A 26 9.89 3.23 -13.26
N ALA A 27 10.21 3.75 -14.44
CA ALA A 27 11.47 3.48 -15.12
C ALA A 27 12.67 4.03 -14.31
N LEU A 28 12.57 5.27 -13.81
CA LEU A 28 13.61 5.84 -12.94
C LEU A 28 13.77 5.08 -11.63
N LEU A 29 12.69 4.52 -11.07
CA LEU A 29 12.74 3.70 -9.87
C LEU A 29 13.52 2.39 -10.09
N GLU A 30 13.34 1.75 -11.24
CA GLU A 30 14.11 0.55 -11.62
C GLU A 30 15.60 0.88 -11.81
N LEU A 31 15.90 2.01 -12.47
CA LEU A 31 17.28 2.46 -12.71
C LEU A 31 17.99 2.94 -11.41
N LEU A 32 17.23 3.47 -10.44
CA LEU A 32 17.74 4.04 -9.18
C LEU A 32 17.33 3.16 -7.99
N THR A 33 17.89 1.95 -7.93
CA THR A 33 17.64 0.99 -6.85
C THR A 33 18.13 1.49 -5.49
N ASP A 34 19.28 2.19 -5.49
CA ASP A 34 19.97 2.67 -4.29
C ASP A 34 19.39 4.01 -3.79
N LYS A 35 19.21 4.13 -2.46
CA LYS A 35 18.69 5.33 -1.81
C LYS A 35 19.57 6.57 -2.03
N LEU A 36 20.89 6.43 -1.94
CA LEU A 36 21.85 7.51 -2.19
C LEU A 36 21.76 7.98 -3.64
N LYS A 37 21.64 7.05 -4.59
CA LYS A 37 21.46 7.38 -6.02
C LYS A 37 20.15 8.13 -6.28
N ARG A 38 19.07 7.81 -5.55
CA ARG A 38 17.80 8.53 -5.62
C ARG A 38 17.91 9.96 -5.10
N GLU A 39 18.55 10.16 -3.94
CA GLU A 39 18.77 11.50 -3.40
C GLU A 39 19.63 12.35 -4.34
N GLN A 40 20.74 11.80 -4.80
CA GLN A 40 21.59 12.47 -5.79
C GLN A 40 20.81 12.77 -7.08
N GLY A 41 19.95 11.86 -7.52
CA GLY A 41 19.06 12.06 -8.66
C GLY A 41 18.13 13.26 -8.45
N ARG A 42 17.47 13.36 -7.30
CA ARG A 42 16.59 14.50 -6.96
C ARG A 42 17.34 15.82 -6.94
N GLN A 43 18.50 15.84 -6.28
CA GLN A 43 19.33 17.03 -6.23
C GLN A 43 19.72 17.48 -7.64
N ARG A 44 20.00 16.53 -8.53
CA ARG A 44 20.37 16.82 -9.92
C ARG A 44 19.21 17.29 -10.78
N PHE A 45 18.00 16.78 -10.57
CA PHE A 45 16.81 17.35 -11.20
C PHE A 45 16.60 18.82 -10.77
N GLN A 46 16.78 19.13 -9.48
CA GLN A 46 16.59 20.50 -8.98
C GLN A 46 17.70 21.45 -9.41
N GLU A 47 18.95 21.16 -9.05
CA GLU A 47 20.10 22.05 -9.24
C GLU A 47 20.64 22.00 -10.67
N GLY A 48 20.57 20.84 -11.33
CA GLY A 48 21.15 20.64 -12.66
C GLY A 48 20.21 20.99 -13.82
N TYR A 49 18.90 20.81 -13.62
CA TYR A 49 17.90 20.98 -14.69
C TYR A 49 16.78 21.96 -14.32
N GLY A 50 16.76 22.49 -13.10
CA GLY A 50 15.78 23.50 -12.67
C GLY A 50 14.36 22.96 -12.47
N PHE A 51 14.19 21.66 -12.23
CA PHE A 51 12.89 21.10 -11.86
C PHE A 51 12.46 21.58 -10.47
N SER A 52 11.15 21.73 -10.27
CA SER A 52 10.62 22.02 -8.95
C SER A 52 10.83 20.85 -7.98
N LYS A 53 10.75 21.13 -6.68
CA LYS A 53 10.81 20.08 -5.65
C LYS A 53 9.73 19.02 -5.86
N GLU A 54 8.54 19.43 -6.27
CA GLU A 54 7.41 18.54 -6.56
C GLU A 54 7.71 17.65 -7.77
N GLN A 55 8.17 18.23 -8.88
CA GLN A 55 8.53 17.48 -10.08
C GLN A 55 9.64 16.45 -9.81
N ALA A 56 10.66 16.83 -9.05
CA ALA A 56 11.73 15.90 -8.64
C ALA A 56 11.19 14.74 -7.79
N PHE A 57 10.17 14.99 -6.96
CA PHE A 57 9.52 13.97 -6.15
C PHE A 57 8.60 13.05 -6.96
N VAL A 58 7.94 13.58 -7.99
CA VAL A 58 7.16 12.79 -8.96
C VAL A 58 8.09 11.82 -9.69
N LEU A 59 9.22 12.32 -10.23
CA LEU A 59 10.20 11.50 -10.96
C LEU A 59 10.92 10.48 -10.07
N VAL A 60 11.29 10.89 -8.86
CA VAL A 60 12.05 10.07 -7.91
C VAL A 60 11.31 10.04 -6.57
N SER A 61 10.28 9.18 -6.53
CA SER A 61 9.51 8.96 -5.31
C SER A 61 10.38 8.47 -4.18
N ASP A 62 10.23 9.05 -3.00
CA ASP A 62 10.87 8.56 -1.79
C ASP A 62 10.19 7.23 -1.42
N GLN A 63 10.98 6.15 -1.40
CA GLN A 63 10.49 4.77 -1.30
C GLN A 63 9.64 4.48 -0.04
N ARG A 64 9.51 5.45 0.89
CA ARG A 64 8.52 5.43 1.98
C ARG A 64 7.07 5.32 1.46
N ILE A 65 6.78 5.77 0.23
CA ILE A 65 5.45 5.69 -0.40
C ILE A 65 5.31 4.46 -1.31
N CYS A 66 6.41 3.85 -1.75
CA CYS A 66 6.38 2.69 -2.67
C CYS A 66 6.04 1.35 -1.99
N ARG A 67 5.88 1.29 -0.66
CA ARG A 67 5.28 0.11 -0.01
C ARG A 67 3.75 0.06 -0.13
N SER A 68 3.09 1.13 -0.57
CA SER A 68 1.63 1.24 -0.54
C SER A 68 0.95 1.24 -1.92
N ARG A 69 1.68 1.20 -3.05
CA ARG A 69 1.03 1.26 -4.39
C ARG A 69 1.50 0.28 -5.47
N SER A 70 2.53 -0.53 -5.21
CA SER A 70 3.03 -1.53 -6.19
C SER A 70 2.74 -2.98 -5.78
N GLN A 71 1.66 -3.21 -5.04
CA GLN A 71 0.99 -4.51 -4.96
C GLN A 71 -0.51 -4.30 -5.19
N VAL A 72 -0.87 -3.68 -6.33
CA VAL A 72 -2.17 -3.95 -6.95
C VAL A 72 -1.98 -5.16 -7.85
N ILE A 73 -1.70 -6.30 -7.22
CA ILE A 73 -2.32 -7.54 -7.65
C ILE A 73 -3.55 -7.63 -6.75
N PRO A 74 -4.77 -7.79 -7.26
CA PRO A 74 -5.94 -8.06 -6.43
C PRO A 74 -5.76 -9.47 -5.84
N LYS A 75 -4.93 -9.53 -4.80
CA LYS A 75 -4.71 -10.68 -3.93
C LYS A 75 -5.27 -10.38 -2.55
N GLU A 76 -6.18 -9.40 -2.48
CA GLU A 76 -6.85 -8.98 -1.26
C GLU A 76 -7.77 -10.11 -0.77
N GLU A 77 -8.42 -10.86 -1.66
CA GLU A 77 -9.23 -12.02 -1.25
C GLU A 77 -8.37 -13.22 -0.80
N GLU A 78 -7.25 -13.51 -1.46
CA GLU A 78 -6.39 -14.65 -1.09
C GLU A 78 -5.59 -14.38 0.20
N ALA A 79 -5.18 -13.12 0.44
CA ALA A 79 -4.48 -12.74 1.66
C ALA A 79 -5.43 -12.67 2.87
N ILE A 80 -6.68 -12.21 2.67
CA ILE A 80 -7.72 -12.26 3.71
C ILE A 80 -8.04 -13.73 4.04
N THR A 81 -8.21 -14.60 3.05
CA THR A 81 -8.49 -16.03 3.29
C THR A 81 -7.29 -16.75 3.92
N LYS A 82 -6.05 -16.47 3.51
CA LYS A 82 -4.85 -17.01 4.19
C LYS A 82 -4.71 -16.51 5.63
N ALA A 83 -4.91 -15.23 5.88
CA ALA A 83 -4.81 -14.67 7.24
C ALA A 83 -5.95 -15.18 8.16
N LEU A 84 -7.14 -15.42 7.62
CA LEU A 84 -8.27 -16.03 8.32
C LEU A 84 -8.06 -17.51 8.61
N THR A 85 -7.35 -18.24 7.74
CA THR A 85 -7.12 -19.68 7.88
C THR A 85 -5.89 -20.03 8.75
N THR A 86 -4.90 -19.14 8.88
CA THR A 86 -3.66 -19.43 9.63
C THR A 86 -3.58 -18.82 11.03
N SER A 87 -4.61 -18.14 11.52
CA SER A 87 -4.56 -17.47 12.83
C SER A 87 -5.60 -18.04 13.78
N ASN A 88 -5.11 -18.50 14.94
CA ASN A 88 -5.88 -19.07 16.05
C ASN A 88 -7.32 -18.54 16.13
N PRO A 89 -8.34 -19.41 16.24
CA PRO A 89 -9.77 -19.05 16.13
C PRO A 89 -10.24 -18.03 17.17
N VAL A 90 -9.45 -17.76 18.22
CA VAL A 90 -9.73 -16.81 19.30
C VAL A 90 -9.34 -15.37 18.94
N THR A 91 -8.27 -15.18 18.18
CA THR A 91 -7.83 -13.83 17.74
C THR A 91 -8.64 -13.30 16.57
N THR A 92 -9.18 -14.19 15.74
CA THR A 92 -10.02 -13.87 14.58
C THR A 92 -11.40 -13.36 15.00
N THR A 93 -12.02 -13.94 16.04
CA THR A 93 -13.36 -13.52 16.51
C THR A 93 -13.37 -12.13 17.14
N SER A 94 -12.36 -11.78 17.94
CA SER A 94 -12.27 -10.45 18.58
C SER A 94 -12.21 -9.32 17.55
N ARG A 95 -11.41 -9.49 16.49
CA ARG A 95 -11.29 -8.51 15.40
C ARG A 95 -12.59 -8.39 14.61
N LEU A 96 -13.25 -9.53 14.37
CA LEU A 96 -14.50 -9.60 13.62
C LEU A 96 -15.66 -8.94 14.41
N SER A 97 -15.78 -9.18 15.72
CA SER A 97 -16.75 -8.49 16.58
C SER A 97 -16.52 -6.98 16.64
N ARG A 98 -15.26 -6.54 16.68
CA ARG A 98 -14.92 -5.11 16.66
C ARG A 98 -15.30 -4.47 15.32
N LEU A 99 -14.98 -5.13 14.21
CA LEU A 99 -15.37 -4.69 12.87
C LEU A 99 -16.90 -4.58 12.73
N GLN A 100 -17.65 -5.55 13.26
CA GLN A 100 -19.12 -5.52 13.24
C GLN A 100 -19.71 -4.34 14.01
N ARG A 101 -19.14 -3.98 15.17
CA ARG A 101 -19.59 -2.81 15.95
C ARG A 101 -19.34 -1.49 15.23
N GLU A 102 -18.19 -1.36 14.57
CA GLU A 102 -17.89 -0.19 13.74
C GLU A 102 -18.86 -0.12 12.56
N LEU A 103 -19.10 -1.23 11.85
CA LEU A 103 -20.05 -1.27 10.73
C LEU A 103 -21.50 -0.94 11.16
N GLN A 104 -21.92 -1.36 12.35
CA GLN A 104 -23.21 -0.98 12.93
C GLN A 104 -23.30 0.53 13.21
N LYS A 105 -22.20 1.15 13.65
CA LYS A 105 -22.12 2.60 13.88
C LYS A 105 -22.27 3.42 12.59
N PHE A 106 -21.93 2.83 11.44
CA PHE A 106 -22.06 3.44 10.12
C PHE A 106 -23.42 3.16 9.42
N ASN A 107 -24.44 2.67 10.13
CA ASN A 107 -25.76 2.36 9.56
C ASN A 107 -25.74 1.34 8.41
N THR A 108 -24.74 0.45 8.40
CA THR A 108 -24.57 -0.56 7.36
C THR A 108 -25.72 -1.59 7.39
N PRO A 109 -26.27 -2.03 6.24
CA PRO A 109 -27.38 -2.98 6.20
C PRO A 109 -27.06 -4.28 6.93
N LYS A 110 -27.98 -4.74 7.79
CA LYS A 110 -27.85 -5.99 8.58
C LYS A 110 -27.50 -7.22 7.73
N LYS A 111 -27.92 -7.25 6.46
CA LYS A 111 -27.61 -8.32 5.51
C LYS A 111 -26.10 -8.50 5.27
N ILE A 112 -25.32 -7.42 5.27
CA ILE A 112 -23.87 -7.44 5.10
C ILE A 112 -23.19 -7.91 6.40
N ILE A 113 -23.70 -7.47 7.55
CA ILE A 113 -23.20 -7.89 8.87
C ILE A 113 -23.43 -9.39 9.08
N SER A 114 -24.64 -9.88 8.78
CA SER A 114 -24.99 -11.30 8.90
C SER A 114 -24.21 -12.19 7.92
N ALA A 115 -23.83 -11.68 6.74
CA ALA A 115 -23.00 -12.44 5.80
C ALA A 115 -21.56 -12.66 6.31
N THR A 116 -21.09 -11.85 7.27
CA THR A 116 -19.78 -12.05 7.93
C THR A 116 -19.85 -12.97 9.15
N LEU A 117 -21.04 -13.43 9.55
CA LEU A 117 -21.23 -14.31 10.70
C LEU A 117 -20.98 -15.75 10.27
N ASP A 118 -19.83 -16.30 10.65
CA ASP A 118 -19.59 -17.74 10.60
C ASP A 118 -19.90 -18.36 11.97
N GLU A 119 -21.04 -19.05 12.03
CA GLU A 119 -21.60 -19.61 13.26
C GLU A 119 -20.72 -20.73 13.83
N LYS A 120 -20.06 -21.51 12.97
CA LYS A 120 -19.19 -22.62 13.39
C LYS A 120 -17.91 -22.11 14.05
N THR A 121 -17.29 -21.08 13.49
CA THR A 121 -16.09 -20.48 14.09
C THR A 121 -16.41 -19.70 15.36
N THR A 122 -17.55 -19.01 15.41
CA THR A 122 -18.02 -18.32 16.63
C THR A 122 -18.27 -19.30 17.78
N CYS A 123 -18.95 -20.43 17.54
CA CYS A 123 -19.23 -21.44 18.55
C CYS A 123 -17.94 -22.05 19.13
N THR A 124 -17.00 -22.40 18.25
CA THR A 124 -15.72 -23.01 18.63
C THR A 124 -14.87 -22.04 19.48
N SER A 125 -14.84 -20.76 19.10
CA SER A 125 -14.07 -19.74 19.80
C SER A 125 -14.62 -19.45 21.21
N ASN A 126 -15.95 -19.39 21.36
CA ASN A 126 -16.60 -19.24 22.67
C ASN A 126 -16.36 -20.43 23.59
N LYS A 127 -16.36 -21.65 23.03
CA LYS A 127 -16.03 -22.87 23.78
C LYS A 127 -14.60 -22.81 24.33
N ILE A 128 -13.63 -22.43 23.49
CA ILE A 128 -12.21 -22.29 23.87
C ILE A 128 -12.03 -21.19 24.94
N GLN A 129 -12.76 -20.07 24.86
CA GLN A 129 -12.68 -19.01 25.86
C GLN A 129 -13.32 -19.40 27.20
N LYS A 130 -14.34 -20.25 27.18
CA LYS A 130 -14.99 -20.75 28.40
C LYS A 130 -14.07 -21.74 29.14
N GLU A 131 -13.46 -22.64 28.39
CA GLU A 131 -12.52 -23.66 28.91
C GLU A 131 -11.20 -23.06 29.43
N ARG A 132 -10.86 -21.82 29.08
CA ARG A 132 -9.71 -21.06 29.61
C ARG A 132 -10.02 -20.20 30.84
N ARG A 133 -11.29 -20.14 31.27
CA ARG A 133 -11.72 -19.38 32.45
C ARG A 133 -11.97 -20.26 33.68
N ASP A 134 -11.96 -21.58 33.50
CA ASP A 134 -11.99 -22.59 34.58
C ASP A 134 -10.56 -22.89 35.05
#